data_AF-A0A0F7IER2-F1
#
_entry.id   AF-A0A0F7IER2-F1
#
_cell.length_a   1.000
_cell.length_b   1.000
_cell.length_c   1.000
_cell.angle_alpha   90.00
_cell.angle_beta   90.00
_cell.angle_gamma   90.00
#
_symmetry.space_group_name_H-M   'P 1'
#
loop_
_entity.id
_entity.type
_entity.pdbx_description
1 polymer ?
#
loop_
_entity_poly.entity_id
_entity_poly.type
_entity_poly.pdbx_seq_one_letter_code
_entity_poly.pdbx_strand_id
1 'polypeptide(L)' 'MVRMQVTERALEKLRRMGFGQITLTTTLYCCDVLVDIAKGRGEVLVFSRDGVEIYADEGMADLLANATLDYDGGFVLRV' A
#
# COMPACT_ATOMS: atom_id res chain seq x y z
N MET A 1 9.96 11.30 -3.61
CA MET A 1 8.93 10.61 -2.81
C MET A 1 7.66 10.60 -3.63
N VAL A 2 7.26 9.41 -4.07
CA VAL A 2 5.96 9.20 -4.71
C VAL A 2 4.89 9.26 -3.61
N ARG A 3 3.73 9.88 -3.86
CA ARG A 3 2.72 10.17 -2.82
C ARG A 3 1.40 9.47 -3.10
N MET A 4 1.39 8.18 -2.82
CA MET A 4 0.16 7.41 -2.64
C MET A 4 -0.70 8.01 -1.51
N GLN A 5 -2.02 7.91 -1.62
CA GLN A 5 -2.93 8.26 -0.53
C GLN A 5 -3.35 7.02 0.27
N VAL A 6 -3.56 7.19 1.57
CA VAL A 6 -4.05 6.12 2.46
C VAL A 6 -5.17 6.71 3.31
N THR A 7 -6.33 6.06 3.34
CA THR A 7 -7.45 6.51 4.17
C THR A 7 -7.18 6.26 5.65
N GLU A 8 -7.84 7.01 6.54
CA GLU A 8 -7.73 6.79 8.00
C GLU A 8 -8.13 5.37 8.40
N ARG A 9 -9.13 4.78 7.72
CA ARG A 9 -9.58 3.40 7.98
C ARG A 9 -8.49 2.38 7.66
N ALA A 10 -7.83 2.53 6.51
CA ALA A 10 -6.70 1.68 6.14
C ALA A 10 -5.53 1.87 7.10
N LEU A 11 -5.22 3.12 7.45
CA LEU A 11 -4.13 3.46 8.36
C LEU A 11 -4.34 2.86 9.77
N GLU A 12 -5.55 2.97 10.32
CA GLU A 12 -5.91 2.33 11.58
C GLU A 12 -5.76 0.81 11.52
N LYS A 13 -6.20 0.19 10.41
CA LYS A 13 -6.07 -1.26 10.24
C LYS A 13 -4.61 -1.69 10.21
N LEU A 14 -3.76 -1.00 9.45
CA LEU A 14 -2.32 -1.27 9.37
C LEU A 14 -1.64 -1.18 10.73
N ARG A 15 -1.98 -0.15 11.53
CA ARG A 15 -1.48 0.00 12.91
C ARG A 15 -1.92 -1.15 13.80
N ARG A 16 -3.19 -1.55 13.74
CA ARG A 16 -3.72 -2.68 14.54
C ARG A 16 -3.06 -4.01 14.18
N MET A 17 -2.59 -4.17 12.94
CA MET A 17 -1.83 -5.35 12.52
C MET A 17 -0.38 -5.35 13.04
N GLY A 18 0.08 -4.26 13.67
CA GLY A 18 1.44 -4.14 14.20
C GLY A 18 2.51 -4.05 13.13
N PHE A 19 2.13 -3.63 11.92
CA PHE A 19 3.07 -3.44 10.83
C PHE A 19 3.63 -2.01 10.84
N GLY A 20 4.90 -1.87 11.19
CA GLY A 20 5.64 -0.61 11.03
C GLY A 20 6.10 -0.40 9.59
N GLN A 21 6.43 -1.48 8.89
CA GLN A 21 6.89 -1.47 7.49
C GLN A 21 6.17 -2.54 6.69
N ILE A 22 5.63 -2.12 5.57
CA ILE A 22 4.77 -2.93 4.71
C ILE A 22 5.25 -2.78 3.27
N THR A 23 5.25 -3.88 2.52
CA THR A 23 5.46 -3.86 1.08
C THR A 23 4.15 -4.25 0.39
N LEU A 24 3.74 -3.46 -0.59
CA LEU A 24 2.66 -3.78 -1.50
C LEU A 24 3.26 -4.48 -2.71
N THR A 25 2.83 -5.72 -2.94
CA THR A 25 3.10 -6.45 -4.18
C THR A 25 1.80 -6.58 -4.94
N THR A 26 1.80 -6.31 -6.24
CA THR A 26 0.59 -6.44 -7.06
C THR A 26 0.69 -7.62 -7.99
N THR A 27 -0.33 -8.49 -7.98
CA THR A 27 -0.47 -9.57 -8.94
C THR A 27 -1.54 -9.19 -9.94
N LEU A 28 -1.15 -8.97 -11.19
CA LEU A 28 -2.08 -8.78 -12.31
C LEU A 28 -2.75 -10.11 -12.63
N TYR A 29 -4.04 -10.22 -12.30
CA TYR A 29 -4.83 -11.43 -12.54
C TYR A 29 -5.87 -11.16 -13.63
N CYS A 30 -5.46 -11.39 -14.89
CA CYS A 30 -6.25 -11.41 -16.14
C CYS A 30 -7.13 -10.18 -16.49
N CYS A 31 -7.65 -9.42 -15.52
CA CYS A 31 -8.37 -8.15 -15.61
C CYS A 31 -8.34 -7.38 -14.27
N ASP A 32 -7.93 -8.01 -13.16
CA ASP A 32 -7.92 -7.42 -11.81
C ASP A 32 -6.49 -7.20 -11.30
N VAL A 33 -6.28 -6.11 -10.56
CA VAL A 33 -5.04 -5.87 -9.81
C VAL A 33 -5.26 -6.33 -8.38
N LEU A 34 -4.68 -7.47 -8.01
CA LEU A 34 -4.66 -7.92 -6.62
C LEU A 34 -3.50 -7.25 -5.90
N VAL A 35 -3.76 -6.74 -4.69
CA VAL A 35 -2.72 -6.15 -3.84
C VAL A 35 -2.49 -7.07 -2.65
N ASP A 36 -1.29 -7.64 -2.61
CA ASP A 36 -0.81 -8.43 -1.48
C ASP A 36 0.01 -7.53 -0.56
N ILE A 37 -0.22 -7.71 0.74
CA ILE A 37 0.40 -6.93 1.81
C ILE A 37 1.35 -7.85 2.57
N ALA A 38 2.64 -7.60 2.40
CA ALA A 38 3.70 -8.31 3.11
C ALA A 38 4.34 -7.40 4.18
N LYS A 39 4.68 -7.97 5.34
CA LYS A 39 5.50 -7.26 6.33
C LYS A 39 6.93 -7.19 5.82
N GLY A 40 7.50 -5.99 5.77
CA GLY A 40 8.89 -5.79 5.36
C GLY A 40 9.10 -4.51 4.59
N ARG A 41 10.36 -4.31 4.20
CA ARG A 41 10.82 -3.17 3.44
C ARG A 41 10.95 -3.58 1.97
N GLY A 42 10.30 -2.83 1.10
CA GLY A 42 10.45 -2.95 -0.36
C GLY A 42 11.50 -1.97 -0.88
N GLU A 43 11.48 -1.74 -2.19
CA GLU A 43 12.49 -0.92 -2.87
C GLU A 43 12.21 0.58 -2.75
N VAL A 44 10.96 0.99 -3.01
CA VAL A 44 10.55 2.40 -3.09
C VAL A 44 9.55 2.75 -2.00
N LEU A 45 9.84 3.76 -1.19
CA LEU A 45 8.90 4.30 -0.22
C LEU A 45 7.83 5.16 -0.93
N VAL A 46 6.56 4.74 -0.84
CA VAL A 46 5.41 5.40 -1.50
C VAL A 46 4.46 6.10 -0.51
N PHE A 47 4.55 5.76 0.78
CA PHE A 47 3.81 6.43 1.85
C PHE A 47 4.55 6.30 3.17
N SER A 48 4.58 7.37 3.96
CA SER A 48 5.09 7.34 5.35
C SER A 48 4.29 8.34 6.19
N ARG A 49 3.63 7.84 7.23
CA ARG A 49 2.88 8.65 8.19
C ARG A 49 2.64 7.88 9.48
N ASP A 50 2.76 8.56 10.62
CA ASP A 50 2.37 8.05 11.94
C ASP A 50 2.94 6.65 12.26
N GLY A 51 4.21 6.42 11.91
CA GLY A 51 4.92 5.16 12.16
C GLY A 51 4.57 4.00 11.22
N VAL A 52 3.78 4.27 10.16
CA VAL A 52 3.48 3.32 9.08
C VAL A 52 4.24 3.73 7.83
N GLU A 53 5.04 2.81 7.31
CA GLU A 53 5.77 2.97 6.05
C GLU A 53 5.28 1.93 5.05
N ILE A 54 4.93 2.39 3.85
CA ILE A 54 4.51 1.53 2.74
C ILE A 54 5.52 1.64 1.61
N TYR A 55 6.00 0.48 1.18
CA TYR A 55 6.95 0.31 0.09
C TYR A 55 6.30 -0.41 -1.10
N ALA A 56 6.87 -0.20 -2.27
CA ALA A 56 6.51 -0.89 -3.51
C ALA A 56 7.76 -1.12 -4.38
N ASP A 57 7.64 -1.97 -5.38
CA ASP A 57 8.67 -2.17 -6.40
C ASP A 57 8.78 -0.95 -7.33
N GLU A 58 9.96 -0.72 -7.93
CA GLU A 58 10.21 0.49 -8.75
C GLU A 58 9.18 0.70 -9.87
N GLY A 59 8.82 -0.36 -10.60
CA GLY A 59 7.86 -0.29 -11.71
C GLY A 59 6.41 0.00 -11.28
N MET A 60 6.12 -0.12 -9.99
CA MET A 60 4.77 0.05 -9.42
C MET A 60 4.60 1.37 -8.69
N ALA A 61 5.70 2.01 -8.30
CA ALA A 61 5.65 3.28 -7.58
C ALA A 61 4.82 4.32 -8.35
N ASP A 62 5.01 4.43 -9.66
CA ASP A 62 4.28 5.39 -10.50
C ASP A 62 2.77 5.10 -10.59
N LEU A 63 2.36 3.82 -10.60
CA LEU A 63 0.94 3.46 -10.56
C LEU A 63 0.33 3.88 -9.21
N LEU A 64 1.06 3.62 -8.12
CA LEU A 64 0.61 3.92 -6.77
C LEU A 64 0.62 5.43 -6.46
N ALA A 65 1.36 6.23 -7.23
CA ALA A 65 1.42 7.68 -7.09
C ALA A 65 0.06 8.36 -7.10
N ASN A 66 -0.89 7.81 -7.88
CA ASN A 66 -2.23 8.34 -8.03
C ASN A 66 -3.28 7.48 -7.31
N ALA A 67 -2.85 6.42 -6.63
CA ALA A 67 -3.75 5.48 -6.01
C ALA A 67 -4.06 5.85 -4.54
N THR A 68 -5.24 5.44 -4.09
CA THR A 68 -5.70 5.51 -2.72
C THR A 68 -5.89 4.11 -2.17
N LEU A 69 -5.17 3.76 -1.10
CA LEU A 69 -5.43 2.55 -0.32
C LEU A 69 -6.52 2.82 0.71
N ASP A 70 -7.58 2.03 0.66
CA ASP A 70 -8.67 2.04 1.62
C ASP A 70 -8.87 0.66 2.25
N TYR A 71 -9.69 0.61 3.30
CA TYR A 71 -10.10 -0.61 3.96
C TYR A 71 -11.63 -0.70 4.06
N ASP A 72 -12.20 -1.68 3.36
CA ASP A 72 -13.64 -1.97 3.32
C ASP A 72 -13.86 -3.50 3.28
N GLY A 73 -13.91 -4.14 4.45
CA GLY A 73 -13.90 -5.60 4.57
C GLY A 73 -12.57 -6.28 4.20
N GLY A 74 -11.71 -5.60 3.45
CA GLY A 74 -10.35 -5.96 3.05
C GLY A 74 -9.59 -4.72 2.55
N PHE A 75 -8.31 -4.86 2.24
CA PHE A 75 -7.54 -3.77 1.63
C PHE A 75 -7.89 -3.63 0.16
N VAL A 76 -8.20 -2.41 -0.27
CA VAL A 76 -8.63 -2.10 -1.63
C VAL A 76 -7.83 -0.91 -2.14
N LEU A 77 -7.27 -1.05 -3.34
CA LEU A 77 -6.60 0.04 -4.04
C LEU A 77 -7.58 0.67 -5.03
N ARG A 78 -7.73 2.00 -4.99
CA ARG A 78 -8.54 2.78 -5.93
C ARG A 78 -7.64 3.72 -6.71
N VAL A 79 -7.84 3.84 -8.02
CA VAL A 79 -7.05 4.69 -8.92
C VAL A 79 -7.98 5.63 -9.66
#